data_AF-A0A5M7AZ06-F1
#
_entry.id   AF-A0A5M7AZ06-F1
#
_cell.length_a   1.000
_cell.length_b   1.000
_cell.length_c   1.000
_cell.angle_alpha   90.00
_cell.angle_beta   90.00
_cell.angle_gamma   90.00
#
_symmetry.space_group_name_H-M   'P 1'
#
loop_
_entity.id
_entity.type
_entity.pdbx_description
1 polymer ?
#
loop_
_entity_poly.entity_id
_entity_poly.type
_entity_poly.pdbx_seq_one_letter_code
_entity_poly.pdbx_strand_id
1 'polypeptide(L)'
;MKALNDIIKEKQSAEAALFKLKGVTGVDVGYKYTDGKRTDEITIRVHVKQKKKTVASKDKIPTTINGIKTDVIEMEVFPQVFSQKLENISLQADTTTYATVQGGISIGPERAISGYIFTGTLGCIAKDNVTNNPVLLSNYHVMCVDNTWSVGDFMCQPSRVDTGSPGTDRVGALERAVLSGHVDGAISTLSGRPHDCSIVDIGDVKGTASAVLNSAVRKRGRTTLFTEGFVDAINATVNVNYGDTIGVKTLTDQIGIRPDENVNPKFSAKGDSGSVVVDADNKVIGLLFAGNDAGYTYINPISHVLSELNISLCIKSKSVLKDFKDINKETKEIKLEKLEKTEKLEKLEKKENKEIKKEKLEKIEKVESKEFKKEIKKEFYKELPDNKGIMPDKVDKPITDKLDKPFDGGNKLREISDNYKPGLGNFNTGGNTIEDRLSQIEQSLSALTAFIGSDLRPDLSSGALTNEQDIAAMQEKMNKDIADSMM
;
A
#
# COMPACT_ATOMS: atom_id res chain seq x y z
N MET A 1 -18.63 19.45 17.57
CA MET A 1 -18.49 17.98 17.32
C MET A 1 -17.05 17.61 17.68
N LYS A 2 -16.78 16.49 18.36
CA LYS A 2 -15.39 16.03 18.56
C LYS A 2 -14.77 15.64 17.21
N ALA A 3 -13.44 15.68 17.09
CA ALA A 3 -12.78 15.19 15.89
C ALA A 3 -12.94 13.65 15.79
N LEU A 4 -12.92 13.11 14.57
CA LEU A 4 -13.09 11.67 14.33
C LEU A 4 -12.08 10.82 15.13
N ASN A 5 -10.82 11.26 15.17
CA ASN A 5 -9.75 10.59 15.92
C ASN A 5 -10.00 10.59 17.44
N ASP A 6 -10.69 11.59 17.98
CA ASP A 6 -11.07 11.60 19.39
C ASP A 6 -12.23 10.64 19.64
N ILE A 7 -13.20 10.55 18.72
CA ILE A 7 -14.30 9.57 18.81
C ILE A 7 -13.74 8.13 18.78
N ILE A 8 -12.75 7.85 17.94
CA ILE A 8 -12.06 6.56 17.87
C ILE A 8 -11.36 6.21 19.19
N LYS A 9 -10.56 7.13 19.76
CA LYS A 9 -9.89 6.92 21.06
C LYS A 9 -10.89 6.61 22.18
N GLU A 10 -12.01 7.31 22.20
CA GLU A 10 -13.06 7.17 23.22
C GLU A 10 -13.90 5.89 23.02
N LYS A 11 -14.07 5.43 21.76
CA LYS A 11 -14.59 4.10 21.46
C LYS A 11 -13.67 3.02 22.00
N GLN A 12 -12.36 3.13 21.72
CA GLN A 12 -11.35 2.15 22.14
C GLN A 12 -11.24 2.05 23.67
N SER A 13 -11.29 3.18 24.38
CA SER A 13 -11.23 3.18 25.86
C SER A 13 -12.47 2.56 26.52
N ALA A 14 -13.65 2.68 25.91
CA ALA A 14 -14.90 2.10 26.42
C ALA A 14 -15.15 0.65 25.99
N GLU A 15 -14.47 0.17 24.95
CA GLU A 15 -14.74 -1.10 24.26
C GLU A 15 -14.82 -2.32 25.19
N ALA A 16 -13.80 -2.51 26.04
CA ALA A 16 -13.73 -3.64 26.97
C ALA A 16 -14.81 -3.59 28.08
N ALA A 17 -15.42 -2.43 28.34
CA ALA A 17 -16.57 -2.30 29.23
C ALA A 17 -17.88 -2.62 28.49
N LEU A 18 -18.01 -2.18 27.24
CA LEU A 18 -19.18 -2.44 26.41
C LEU A 18 -19.37 -3.93 26.11
N PHE A 19 -18.30 -4.68 25.81
CA PHE A 19 -18.38 -6.13 25.59
C PHE A 19 -18.73 -6.95 26.84
N LYS A 20 -18.72 -6.36 28.04
CA LYS A 20 -19.23 -7.02 29.26
C LYS A 20 -20.75 -6.93 29.39
N LEU A 21 -21.42 -6.07 28.61
CA LEU A 21 -22.87 -5.92 28.63
C LEU A 21 -23.55 -7.06 27.85
N LYS A 22 -24.58 -7.66 28.44
CA LYS A 22 -25.20 -8.86 27.86
C LYS A 22 -25.86 -8.59 26.51
N GLY A 23 -25.30 -9.22 25.46
CA GLY A 23 -25.87 -9.22 24.11
C GLY A 23 -25.19 -8.26 23.12
N VAL A 24 -24.15 -7.54 23.55
CA VAL A 24 -23.26 -6.78 22.66
C VAL A 24 -22.46 -7.74 21.79
N THR A 25 -22.54 -7.55 20.47
CA THR A 25 -21.87 -8.32 19.42
C THR A 25 -20.76 -7.54 18.72
N GLY A 26 -20.77 -6.20 18.83
CA GLY A 26 -19.72 -5.36 18.28
C GLY A 26 -19.80 -3.91 18.76
N VAL A 27 -18.75 -3.13 18.47
CA VAL A 27 -18.68 -1.68 18.72
C VAL A 27 -17.90 -1.04 17.57
N ASP A 28 -18.40 0.04 16.96
CA ASP A 28 -17.71 0.76 15.89
C ASP A 28 -17.90 2.29 15.95
N VAL A 29 -17.24 3.01 15.04
CA VAL A 29 -17.45 4.44 14.80
C VAL A 29 -18.06 4.63 13.42
N GLY A 30 -19.23 5.28 13.38
CA GLY A 30 -19.98 5.51 12.14
C GLY A 30 -21.11 6.51 12.33
N TYR A 31 -21.93 6.70 11.29
CA TYR A 31 -23.08 7.60 11.37
C TYR A 31 -24.19 7.01 12.24
N LYS A 32 -24.81 7.87 13.06
CA LYS A 32 -26.00 7.56 13.85
C LYS A 32 -27.22 7.38 12.94
N TYR A 33 -28.05 6.41 13.28
CA TYR A 33 -29.35 6.17 12.66
C TYR A 33 -30.49 6.60 13.60
N THR A 34 -31.63 7.02 13.04
CA THR A 34 -32.86 7.32 13.79
C THR A 34 -34.05 6.98 12.89
N ASP A 35 -34.98 6.16 13.37
CA ASP A 35 -36.12 5.62 12.61
C ASP A 35 -35.73 5.03 11.24
N GLY A 36 -34.62 4.28 11.22
CA GLY A 36 -34.05 3.64 10.04
C GLY A 36 -33.25 4.58 9.11
N LYS A 37 -33.30 5.91 9.34
CA LYS A 37 -32.62 6.90 8.50
C LYS A 37 -31.26 7.27 9.07
N ARG A 38 -30.25 7.38 8.21
CA ARG A 38 -28.92 7.89 8.56
C ARG A 38 -29.01 9.39 8.88
N THR A 39 -28.23 9.84 9.84
CA THR A 39 -28.04 11.26 10.20
C THR A 39 -26.58 11.66 9.94
N ASP A 40 -26.28 12.96 9.94
CA ASP A 40 -24.90 13.46 9.76
C ASP A 40 -24.05 13.41 11.05
N GLU A 41 -24.61 12.89 12.15
CA GLU A 41 -23.92 12.78 13.43
C GLU A 41 -23.08 11.50 13.50
N ILE A 42 -21.74 11.64 13.53
CA ILE A 42 -20.83 10.53 13.81
C ILE A 42 -20.84 10.23 15.31
N THR A 43 -20.99 8.95 15.64
CA THR A 43 -21.25 8.46 17.00
C THR A 43 -20.49 7.16 17.27
N ILE A 44 -20.39 6.77 18.55
CA ILE A 44 -20.01 5.40 18.91
C ILE A 44 -21.25 4.51 18.73
N ARG A 45 -21.16 3.44 17.94
CA ARG A 45 -22.28 2.53 17.70
C ARG A 45 -22.03 1.21 18.40
N VAL A 46 -23.02 0.72 19.13
CA VAL A 46 -22.95 -0.54 19.88
C VAL A 46 -23.91 -1.52 19.24
N HIS A 47 -23.37 -2.61 18.72
CA HIS A 47 -24.10 -3.61 17.96
C HIS A 47 -24.59 -4.69 18.91
N VAL A 48 -25.85 -5.08 18.78
CA VAL A 48 -26.48 -6.15 19.57
C VAL A 48 -27.16 -7.16 18.65
N LYS A 49 -27.15 -8.44 19.02
CA LYS A 49 -27.84 -9.49 18.25
C LYS A 49 -29.34 -9.23 18.12
N GLN A 50 -29.96 -8.66 19.16
CA GLN A 50 -31.39 -8.33 19.16
C GLN A 50 -31.69 -7.22 20.17
N LYS A 51 -32.42 -6.17 19.76
CA LYS A 51 -32.97 -5.14 20.64
C LYS A 51 -34.12 -5.71 21.45
N LYS A 52 -34.19 -5.31 22.72
CA LYS A 52 -35.23 -5.77 23.66
C LYS A 52 -35.98 -4.58 24.23
N LYS A 53 -37.31 -4.72 24.33
CA LYS A 53 -38.18 -3.69 24.95
C LYS A 53 -37.80 -3.41 26.40
N THR A 54 -37.31 -4.42 27.11
CA THR A 54 -36.81 -4.32 28.48
C THR A 54 -35.42 -4.94 28.58
N VAL A 55 -34.51 -4.20 29.23
CA VAL A 55 -33.12 -4.59 29.49
C VAL A 55 -32.83 -4.25 30.95
N ALA A 56 -32.18 -5.16 31.68
CA ALA A 56 -31.79 -4.94 33.06
C ALA A 56 -30.86 -3.71 33.16
N SER A 57 -30.99 -2.90 34.21
CA SER A 57 -30.27 -1.61 34.30
C SER A 57 -28.75 -1.74 34.17
N LYS A 58 -28.16 -2.86 34.60
CA LYS A 58 -26.73 -3.17 34.46
C LYS A 58 -26.28 -3.53 33.03
N ASP A 59 -27.21 -3.92 32.17
CA ASP A 59 -26.98 -4.35 30.78
C ASP A 59 -27.41 -3.25 29.78
N LYS A 60 -27.85 -2.08 30.27
CA LYS A 60 -28.20 -0.94 29.42
C LYS A 60 -26.94 -0.26 28.88
N ILE A 61 -26.90 -0.08 27.58
CA ILE A 61 -25.87 0.71 26.89
C ILE A 61 -26.05 2.19 27.31
N PRO A 62 -25.01 2.88 27.80
CA PRO A 62 -25.07 4.31 28.11
C PRO A 62 -25.45 5.13 26.88
N THR A 63 -26.29 6.15 27.02
CA THR A 63 -26.68 7.05 25.90
C THR A 63 -25.56 7.99 25.45
N THR A 64 -24.53 8.15 26.28
CA THR A 64 -23.28 8.85 25.97
C THR A 64 -22.07 8.14 26.59
N ILE A 65 -20.91 8.27 25.95
CA ILE A 65 -19.60 7.85 26.44
C ILE A 65 -18.69 9.07 26.32
N ASN A 66 -18.18 9.57 27.45
CA ASN A 66 -17.29 10.74 27.53
C ASN A 66 -17.77 11.95 26.70
N GLY A 67 -19.08 12.21 26.73
CA GLY A 67 -19.75 13.29 26.00
C GLY A 67 -20.06 13.03 24.52
N ILE A 68 -19.60 11.92 23.94
CA ILE A 68 -20.01 11.45 22.61
C ILE A 68 -21.32 10.67 22.78
N LYS A 69 -22.28 10.82 21.87
CA LYS A 69 -23.50 10.02 21.90
C LYS A 69 -23.20 8.55 21.61
N THR A 70 -24.17 7.69 21.91
CA THR A 70 -24.20 6.32 21.40
C THR A 70 -25.39 6.12 20.47
N ASP A 71 -25.27 5.11 19.62
CA ASP A 71 -26.39 4.49 18.91
C ASP A 71 -26.35 2.98 19.15
N VAL A 72 -27.53 2.33 19.11
CA VAL A 72 -27.66 0.89 19.29
C VAL A 72 -28.16 0.30 17.98
N ILE A 73 -27.33 -0.50 17.34
CA ILE A 73 -27.65 -1.14 16.05
C ILE A 73 -28.02 -2.61 16.32
N GLU A 74 -29.11 -3.08 15.71
CA GLU A 74 -29.43 -4.51 15.71
C GLU A 74 -28.69 -5.17 14.55
N MET A 75 -27.74 -6.06 14.86
CA MET A 75 -26.94 -6.74 13.86
C MET A 75 -26.34 -8.04 14.40
N GLU A 76 -26.66 -9.14 13.72
CA GLU A 76 -25.91 -10.40 13.79
C GLU A 76 -25.10 -10.53 12.48
N VAL A 77 -23.83 -10.94 12.60
CA VAL A 77 -22.93 -11.14 11.47
C VAL A 77 -22.27 -12.52 11.54
N PHE A 78 -22.00 -13.09 10.38
CA PHE A 78 -21.40 -14.40 10.20
C PHE A 78 -20.41 -14.40 9.02
N PRO A 79 -19.46 -15.36 8.96
CA PRO A 79 -18.59 -15.50 7.81
C PRO A 79 -19.40 -15.81 6.56
N GLN A 80 -19.07 -15.16 5.44
CA GLN A 80 -19.81 -15.30 4.18
C GLN A 80 -19.20 -16.35 3.23
N VAL A 81 -18.67 -17.45 3.75
CA VAL A 81 -18.40 -18.65 2.94
C VAL A 81 -19.71 -19.32 2.53
N PHE A 82 -19.73 -19.95 1.36
CA PHE A 82 -20.81 -20.85 0.96
C PHE A 82 -20.35 -22.30 1.05
N SER A 83 -21.20 -23.17 1.61
CA SER A 83 -20.96 -24.59 1.70
C SER A 83 -22.16 -25.37 1.18
N GLN A 84 -21.89 -26.52 0.57
CA GLN A 84 -22.89 -27.39 -0.02
C GLN A 84 -22.55 -28.85 0.27
N LYS A 85 -23.56 -29.68 0.52
CA LYS A 85 -23.36 -31.12 0.63
C LYS A 85 -22.94 -31.68 -0.73
N LEU A 86 -21.99 -32.61 -0.72
CA LEU A 86 -21.48 -33.25 -1.94
C LEU A 86 -22.57 -33.94 -2.80
N GLU A 87 -23.66 -34.40 -2.16
CA GLU A 87 -24.80 -35.08 -2.81
C GLU A 87 -25.79 -34.14 -3.53
N ASN A 88 -25.73 -32.82 -3.28
CA ASN A 88 -26.74 -31.85 -3.75
C ASN A 88 -26.08 -30.65 -4.45
N ILE A 89 -25.59 -30.82 -5.69
CA ILE A 89 -24.97 -29.73 -6.45
C ILE A 89 -26.04 -28.81 -7.05
N SER A 90 -25.94 -27.50 -6.83
CA SER A 90 -26.80 -26.49 -7.47
C SER A 90 -25.96 -25.39 -8.10
N LEU A 91 -26.23 -25.09 -9.38
CA LEU A 91 -25.55 -24.02 -10.12
C LEU A 91 -25.70 -22.66 -9.42
N GLN A 92 -24.62 -21.88 -9.44
CA GLN A 92 -24.52 -20.58 -8.78
C GLN A 92 -24.23 -19.47 -9.83
N ALA A 93 -24.18 -18.21 -9.39
CA ALA A 93 -24.13 -17.03 -10.28
C ALA A 93 -22.90 -16.94 -11.22
N ASP A 94 -21.74 -17.44 -10.81
CA ASP A 94 -20.50 -17.48 -11.61
C ASP A 94 -19.79 -18.81 -11.39
N THR A 95 -19.97 -19.72 -12.35
CA THR A 95 -19.32 -21.05 -12.39
C THR A 95 -18.28 -21.14 -13.50
N THR A 96 -17.72 -20.01 -13.93
CA THR A 96 -16.83 -19.97 -15.09
C THR A 96 -15.43 -20.47 -14.77
N THR A 97 -14.90 -21.35 -15.62
CA THR A 97 -13.47 -21.68 -15.66
C THR A 97 -12.72 -20.59 -16.42
N TYR A 98 -11.97 -19.77 -15.70
CA TYR A 98 -11.21 -18.66 -16.29
C TYR A 98 -9.84 -19.18 -16.79
N ALA A 99 -9.55 -18.95 -18.07
CA ALA A 99 -8.27 -19.31 -18.69
C ALA A 99 -7.11 -18.47 -18.11
N THR A 100 -7.38 -17.21 -17.74
CA THR A 100 -6.47 -16.32 -17.02
C THR A 100 -7.06 -16.02 -15.65
N VAL A 101 -6.31 -16.31 -14.60
CA VAL A 101 -6.76 -16.16 -13.21
C VAL A 101 -6.77 -14.68 -12.81
N GLN A 102 -7.91 -14.21 -12.29
CA GLN A 102 -8.18 -12.80 -11.95
C GLN A 102 -8.91 -12.70 -10.61
N GLY A 103 -8.95 -11.50 -10.01
CA GLY A 103 -9.76 -11.23 -8.82
C GLY A 103 -11.27 -11.26 -9.11
N GLY A 104 -12.07 -11.56 -8.09
CA GLY A 104 -13.53 -11.57 -8.12
C GLY A 104 -14.20 -12.89 -8.54
N ILE A 105 -13.42 -13.92 -8.88
CA ILE A 105 -13.90 -15.20 -9.43
C ILE A 105 -14.01 -16.30 -8.35
N SER A 106 -14.69 -17.39 -8.68
CA SER A 106 -14.83 -18.55 -7.79
C SER A 106 -13.50 -19.23 -7.46
N ILE A 107 -13.27 -19.48 -6.18
CA ILE A 107 -12.19 -20.34 -5.67
C ILE A 107 -12.67 -21.16 -4.46
N GLY A 108 -12.12 -22.35 -4.28
CA GLY A 108 -12.34 -23.13 -3.08
C GLY A 108 -11.38 -24.32 -2.95
N PRO A 109 -11.31 -24.94 -1.77
CA PRO A 109 -10.44 -26.07 -1.52
C PRO A 109 -10.87 -27.32 -2.32
N GLU A 110 -9.88 -28.11 -2.72
CA GLU A 110 -10.10 -29.39 -3.39
C GLU A 110 -10.61 -30.45 -2.41
N ARG A 111 -10.29 -30.34 -1.11
CA ARG A 111 -10.76 -31.27 -0.06
C ARG A 111 -12.25 -31.12 0.23
N ALA A 112 -12.91 -32.22 0.60
CA ALA A 112 -14.25 -32.21 1.19
C ALA A 112 -14.12 -32.45 2.71
N ILE A 113 -14.94 -31.78 3.50
CA ILE A 113 -14.87 -31.81 4.97
C ILE A 113 -16.23 -32.25 5.50
N SER A 114 -16.29 -33.36 6.23
CA SER A 114 -17.54 -33.92 6.78
C SER A 114 -18.68 -34.08 5.75
N GLY A 115 -18.35 -34.37 4.49
CA GLY A 115 -19.31 -34.51 3.39
C GLY A 115 -19.71 -33.19 2.68
N TYR A 116 -19.12 -32.06 3.06
CA TYR A 116 -19.35 -30.75 2.46
C TYR A 116 -18.18 -30.30 1.58
N ILE A 117 -18.52 -29.50 0.58
CA ILE A 117 -17.60 -28.73 -0.27
C ILE A 117 -17.87 -27.24 -0.05
N PHE A 118 -16.82 -26.42 -0.23
CA PHE A 118 -16.81 -25.02 0.19
C PHE A 118 -16.35 -24.12 -0.96
N THR A 119 -16.85 -22.88 -0.97
CA THR A 119 -16.43 -21.86 -1.95
C THR A 119 -16.47 -20.47 -1.35
N GLY A 120 -15.53 -19.66 -1.81
CA GLY A 120 -15.55 -18.21 -1.68
C GLY A 120 -15.09 -17.57 -2.97
N THR A 121 -14.59 -16.35 -2.86
CA THR A 121 -14.06 -15.54 -3.94
C THR A 121 -12.54 -15.45 -3.84
N LEU A 122 -11.86 -15.58 -4.98
CA LEU A 122 -10.47 -15.16 -5.13
C LEU A 122 -10.44 -13.63 -5.13
N GLY A 123 -9.88 -13.00 -4.11
CA GLY A 123 -9.90 -11.54 -3.97
C GLY A 123 -9.11 -10.86 -5.06
N CYS A 124 -7.80 -11.10 -5.08
CA CYS A 124 -6.91 -10.61 -6.12
C CYS A 124 -5.65 -11.47 -6.24
N ILE A 125 -4.87 -11.21 -7.28
CA ILE A 125 -3.48 -11.66 -7.35
C ILE A 125 -2.64 -10.74 -6.46
N ALA A 126 -1.85 -11.34 -5.58
CA ALA A 126 -0.83 -10.68 -4.78
C ALA A 126 0.54 -11.25 -5.16
N LYS A 127 1.59 -10.76 -4.51
CA LYS A 127 2.96 -11.29 -4.58
C LYS A 127 3.43 -11.60 -3.17
N ASP A 128 4.00 -12.78 -2.97
CA ASP A 128 4.69 -13.08 -1.73
C ASP A 128 5.97 -12.24 -1.62
N ASN A 129 6.21 -11.59 -0.46
CA ASN A 129 7.34 -10.67 -0.31
C ASN A 129 8.70 -11.38 -0.16
N VAL A 130 8.73 -12.70 0.11
CA VAL A 130 9.96 -13.48 0.27
C VAL A 130 10.46 -13.98 -1.09
N THR A 131 9.53 -14.48 -1.91
CA THR A 131 9.81 -15.13 -3.20
C THR A 131 9.53 -14.26 -4.42
N ASN A 132 8.75 -13.17 -4.25
CA ASN A 132 8.22 -12.32 -5.33
C ASN A 132 7.32 -13.06 -6.34
N ASN A 133 6.92 -14.31 -6.02
CA ASN A 133 6.03 -15.11 -6.85
C ASN A 133 4.58 -14.64 -6.73
N PRO A 134 3.76 -14.79 -7.80
CA PRO A 134 2.33 -14.51 -7.75
C PRO A 134 1.61 -15.51 -6.83
N VAL A 135 0.77 -14.98 -5.94
CA VAL A 135 -0.06 -15.76 -5.02
C VAL A 135 -1.52 -15.31 -5.08
N LEU A 136 -2.41 -16.23 -4.73
CA LEU A 136 -3.87 -16.07 -4.77
C LEU A 136 -4.38 -15.70 -3.38
N LEU A 137 -4.91 -14.49 -3.19
CA LEU A 137 -5.42 -14.03 -1.90
C LEU A 137 -6.92 -14.32 -1.73
N SER A 138 -7.30 -14.94 -0.61
CA SER A 138 -8.70 -15.06 -0.16
C SER A 138 -8.75 -15.09 1.38
N ASN A 139 -9.87 -15.48 2.00
CA ASN A 139 -9.97 -15.64 3.45
C ASN A 139 -9.37 -16.98 3.94
N TYR A 140 -8.98 -17.02 5.22
CA TYR A 140 -8.70 -18.27 5.93
C TYR A 140 -9.95 -19.16 5.92
N HIS A 141 -11.12 -18.64 6.27
CA HIS A 141 -12.34 -19.48 6.35
C HIS A 141 -12.88 -19.94 4.97
N VAL A 142 -12.27 -19.50 3.86
CA VAL A 142 -12.53 -20.00 2.51
C VAL A 142 -11.54 -21.09 2.12
N MET A 143 -10.22 -20.84 2.24
CA MET A 143 -9.19 -21.81 1.83
C MET A 143 -8.93 -22.88 2.90
N CYS A 144 -8.83 -22.47 4.16
CA CYS A 144 -8.58 -23.35 5.30
C CYS A 144 -9.88 -23.94 5.86
N VAL A 145 -11.00 -23.21 5.82
CA VAL A 145 -12.36 -23.60 6.28
C VAL A 145 -12.49 -23.89 7.79
N ASP A 146 -11.72 -24.82 8.33
CA ASP A 146 -11.75 -25.29 9.71
C ASP A 146 -10.32 -25.39 10.28
N ASN A 147 -10.09 -26.18 11.34
CA ASN A 147 -8.75 -26.42 11.90
C ASN A 147 -8.06 -27.69 11.36
N THR A 148 -8.59 -28.34 10.31
CA THR A 148 -8.04 -29.59 9.73
C THR A 148 -7.27 -29.36 8.42
N TRP A 149 -7.00 -28.10 8.08
CA TRP A 149 -6.20 -27.71 6.91
C TRP A 149 -4.72 -28.06 7.08
N SER A 150 -3.99 -28.04 5.96
CA SER A 150 -2.53 -28.16 5.94
C SER A 150 -1.92 -27.34 4.80
N VAL A 151 -0.69 -26.86 5.00
CA VAL A 151 0.12 -26.30 3.91
C VAL A 151 0.27 -27.37 2.83
N GLY A 152 0.00 -27.01 1.58
CA GLY A 152 -0.10 -27.93 0.45
C GLY A 152 -1.53 -28.32 0.06
N ASP A 153 -2.57 -27.98 0.85
CA ASP A 153 -3.96 -28.22 0.49
C ASP A 153 -4.30 -27.56 -0.86
N PHE A 154 -4.74 -28.36 -1.84
CA PHE A 154 -5.00 -27.85 -3.19
C PHE A 154 -6.25 -26.97 -3.28
N MET A 155 -6.21 -25.98 -4.18
CA MET A 155 -7.31 -25.08 -4.50
C MET A 155 -7.74 -25.27 -5.95
N CYS A 156 -9.04 -25.20 -6.22
CA CYS A 156 -9.63 -25.23 -7.56
C CYS A 156 -10.21 -23.87 -7.97
N GLN A 157 -10.09 -23.52 -9.25
CA GLN A 157 -10.77 -22.41 -9.91
C GLN A 157 -11.41 -22.96 -11.21
N PRO A 158 -12.75 -23.06 -11.31
CA PRO A 158 -13.73 -22.66 -10.31
C PRO A 158 -13.68 -23.61 -9.10
N SER A 159 -14.33 -23.24 -8.00
CA SER A 159 -14.42 -24.13 -6.84
C SER A 159 -15.18 -25.41 -7.17
N ARG A 160 -15.07 -26.42 -6.29
CA ARG A 160 -15.85 -27.66 -6.43
C ARG A 160 -17.38 -27.46 -6.35
N VAL A 161 -17.83 -26.39 -5.70
CA VAL A 161 -19.26 -25.99 -5.70
C VAL A 161 -19.64 -25.48 -7.09
N ASP A 162 -18.75 -24.69 -7.68
CA ASP A 162 -18.95 -24.00 -8.94
C ASP A 162 -18.43 -24.82 -10.15
N THR A 163 -18.68 -26.15 -10.13
CA THR A 163 -18.35 -27.15 -11.17
C THR A 163 -16.88 -27.58 -11.33
N GLY A 164 -15.95 -27.05 -10.53
CA GLY A 164 -14.52 -27.38 -10.60
C GLY A 164 -14.20 -28.84 -10.23
N SER A 165 -13.43 -29.51 -11.08
CA SER A 165 -13.00 -30.89 -10.91
C SER A 165 -11.63 -30.97 -10.20
N PRO A 166 -11.48 -31.75 -9.11
CA PRO A 166 -10.20 -32.06 -8.49
C PRO A 166 -9.12 -32.50 -9.49
N GLY A 167 -7.89 -32.03 -9.31
CA GLY A 167 -6.79 -32.26 -10.24
C GLY A 167 -6.87 -31.42 -11.53
N THR A 168 -7.97 -31.46 -12.27
CA THR A 168 -8.14 -30.76 -13.56
C THR A 168 -8.21 -29.23 -13.41
N ASP A 169 -9.10 -28.74 -12.55
CA ASP A 169 -9.33 -27.30 -12.33
C ASP A 169 -8.46 -26.72 -11.20
N ARG A 170 -7.45 -27.49 -10.77
CA ARG A 170 -6.48 -27.07 -9.76
C ARG A 170 -5.75 -25.82 -10.23
N VAL A 171 -5.65 -24.84 -9.33
CA VAL A 171 -5.04 -23.52 -9.61
C VAL A 171 -3.86 -23.22 -8.68
N GLY A 172 -3.75 -23.94 -7.57
CA GLY A 172 -2.80 -23.63 -6.52
C GLY A 172 -2.78 -24.64 -5.39
N ALA A 173 -1.85 -24.46 -4.46
CA ALA A 173 -1.77 -25.13 -3.18
C ALA A 173 -1.59 -24.09 -2.05
N LEU A 174 -2.32 -24.27 -0.94
CA LEU A 174 -2.31 -23.41 0.23
C LEU A 174 -0.89 -23.24 0.78
N GLU A 175 -0.46 -22.00 0.96
CA GLU A 175 0.92 -21.69 1.38
C GLU A 175 0.98 -21.12 2.80
N ARG A 176 0.10 -20.15 3.11
CA ARG A 176 0.12 -19.39 4.36
C ARG A 176 -1.28 -18.91 4.71
N ALA A 177 -1.63 -18.91 5.99
CA ALA A 177 -2.94 -18.49 6.44
C ALA A 177 -2.88 -17.84 7.83
N VAL A 178 -3.78 -16.88 8.06
CA VAL A 178 -3.88 -16.05 9.25
C VAL A 178 -5.37 -15.93 9.64
N LEU A 179 -5.68 -16.28 10.89
CA LEU A 179 -6.93 -15.94 11.55
C LEU A 179 -6.61 -15.30 12.91
N SER A 180 -6.41 -13.98 12.88
CA SER A 180 -5.90 -13.18 14.00
C SER A 180 -6.97 -12.29 14.63
N GLY A 181 -6.55 -11.35 15.47
CA GLY A 181 -7.41 -10.28 15.99
C GLY A 181 -7.73 -9.16 14.99
N HIS A 182 -7.19 -9.21 13.76
CA HIS A 182 -7.42 -8.21 12.72
C HIS A 182 -7.71 -8.80 11.33
N VAL A 183 -7.20 -10.00 11.04
CA VAL A 183 -7.18 -10.58 9.69
C VAL A 183 -7.83 -11.96 9.68
N ASP A 184 -8.64 -12.20 8.65
CA ASP A 184 -9.09 -13.51 8.20
C ASP A 184 -8.64 -13.67 6.74
N GLY A 185 -7.48 -14.29 6.54
CA GLY A 185 -6.77 -14.24 5.27
C GLY A 185 -5.94 -15.49 5.00
N ALA A 186 -5.85 -15.89 3.74
CA ALA A 186 -4.99 -16.97 3.29
C ALA A 186 -4.46 -16.70 1.89
N ILE A 187 -3.26 -17.22 1.62
CA ILE A 187 -2.66 -17.25 0.30
C ILE A 187 -2.40 -18.68 -0.17
N SER A 188 -2.66 -18.89 -1.44
CA SER A 188 -2.30 -20.10 -2.17
C SER A 188 -1.31 -19.74 -3.27
N THR A 189 -0.37 -20.65 -3.57
CA THR A 189 0.48 -20.56 -4.76
C THR A 189 -0.38 -20.47 -6.03
N LEU A 190 0.14 -19.88 -7.10
CA LEU A 190 -0.47 -19.96 -8.43
C LEU A 190 0.30 -20.96 -9.31
N SER A 191 -0.43 -21.84 -9.99
CA SER A 191 0.12 -22.84 -10.91
C SER A 191 -0.85 -23.17 -12.06
N GLY A 192 -0.33 -23.76 -13.13
CA GLY A 192 -1.13 -24.30 -14.24
C GLY A 192 -1.77 -23.27 -15.19
N ARG A 193 -1.91 -22.01 -14.80
CA ARG A 193 -2.54 -20.95 -15.61
C ARG A 193 -1.82 -19.59 -15.53
N PRO A 194 -1.93 -18.75 -16.58
CA PRO A 194 -1.57 -17.33 -16.50
C PRO A 194 -2.49 -16.58 -15.52
N HIS A 195 -2.05 -15.42 -15.08
CA HIS A 195 -2.83 -14.52 -14.23
C HIS A 195 -2.88 -13.10 -14.81
N ASP A 196 -3.84 -12.32 -14.34
CA ASP A 196 -3.84 -10.88 -14.53
C ASP A 196 -4.14 -10.14 -13.21
N CYS A 197 -3.45 -9.01 -13.00
CA CYS A 197 -3.48 -8.24 -11.76
C CYS A 197 -4.63 -7.21 -11.78
N SER A 198 -5.80 -7.75 -12.08
CA SER A 198 -7.08 -7.06 -12.21
C SER A 198 -8.18 -7.86 -11.53
N ILE A 199 -9.31 -7.20 -11.30
CA ILE A 199 -10.53 -7.80 -10.78
C ILE A 199 -11.57 -7.80 -11.90
N VAL A 200 -12.30 -8.90 -12.09
CA VAL A 200 -13.38 -9.01 -13.08
C VAL A 200 -14.42 -7.90 -12.83
N ASP A 201 -14.97 -7.33 -13.90
CA ASP A 201 -15.91 -6.18 -13.90
C ASP A 201 -15.39 -4.86 -13.29
N ILE A 202 -14.18 -4.82 -12.74
CA ILE A 202 -13.57 -3.64 -12.08
C ILE A 202 -12.31 -3.15 -12.81
N GLY A 203 -11.53 -4.07 -13.38
CA GLY A 203 -10.25 -3.77 -14.05
C GLY A 203 -9.05 -3.77 -13.11
N ASP A 204 -8.00 -3.05 -13.51
CA ASP A 204 -6.67 -3.11 -12.87
C ASP A 204 -6.69 -2.66 -11.41
N VAL A 205 -5.95 -3.39 -10.56
CA VAL A 205 -5.66 -3.00 -9.18
C VAL A 205 -4.61 -1.89 -9.18
N LYS A 206 -4.89 -0.75 -8.54
CA LYS A 206 -4.04 0.46 -8.57
C LYS A 206 -3.35 0.80 -7.25
N GLY A 207 -3.20 -0.19 -6.36
CA GLY A 207 -2.54 -0.05 -5.06
C GLY A 207 -3.54 -0.15 -3.89
N THR A 208 -3.20 0.48 -2.76
CA THR A 208 -3.99 0.49 -1.52
C THR A 208 -4.48 1.89 -1.16
N ALA A 209 -5.56 1.95 -0.39
CA ALA A 209 -6.06 3.17 0.25
C ALA A 209 -6.60 2.84 1.66
N SER A 210 -6.66 3.84 2.53
CA SER A 210 -7.38 3.75 3.81
C SER A 210 -8.87 4.02 3.60
N ALA A 211 -9.74 3.31 4.31
CA ALA A 211 -11.18 3.56 4.25
C ALA A 211 -11.53 4.94 4.86
N VAL A 212 -12.44 5.66 4.20
CA VAL A 212 -12.94 6.97 4.64
C VAL A 212 -14.45 6.86 4.79
N LEU A 213 -15.01 7.29 5.93
CA LEU A 213 -16.47 7.26 6.14
C LEU A 213 -17.22 7.98 5.00
N ASN A 214 -18.33 7.38 4.55
CA ASN A 214 -19.14 7.79 3.42
C ASN A 214 -18.43 7.77 2.03
N SER A 215 -17.21 7.25 1.89
CA SER A 215 -16.63 7.04 0.56
C SER A 215 -17.32 5.89 -0.17
N ALA A 216 -17.58 6.07 -1.46
CA ALA A 216 -18.11 5.03 -2.34
C ALA A 216 -17.06 3.92 -2.58
N VAL A 217 -17.52 2.68 -2.62
CA VAL A 217 -16.71 1.47 -2.79
C VAL A 217 -17.41 0.47 -3.70
N ARG A 218 -16.65 -0.42 -4.33
CA ARG A 218 -17.17 -1.51 -5.16
C ARG A 218 -16.40 -2.79 -4.97
N LYS A 219 -17.03 -3.92 -5.29
CA LYS A 219 -16.40 -5.26 -5.24
C LYS A 219 -16.98 -6.17 -6.31
N ARG A 220 -16.16 -7.11 -6.80
CA ARG A 220 -16.63 -8.29 -7.53
C ARG A 220 -16.48 -9.50 -6.62
N GLY A 221 -17.59 -10.19 -6.40
CA GLY A 221 -17.66 -11.45 -5.65
C GLY A 221 -18.32 -12.52 -6.51
N ARG A 222 -18.05 -13.80 -6.26
CA ARG A 222 -18.61 -14.87 -7.11
C ARG A 222 -20.13 -15.03 -6.98
N THR A 223 -20.74 -14.60 -5.87
CA THR A 223 -22.19 -14.73 -5.64
C THR A 223 -22.97 -13.50 -6.06
N THR A 224 -22.63 -12.32 -5.55
CA THR A 224 -23.38 -11.09 -5.89
C THR A 224 -22.84 -10.37 -7.13
N LEU A 225 -21.86 -10.96 -7.81
CA LEU A 225 -21.17 -10.36 -8.96
C LEU A 225 -20.60 -8.98 -8.58
N PHE A 226 -20.71 -8.01 -9.47
CA PHE A 226 -20.35 -6.62 -9.22
C PHE A 226 -21.40 -5.95 -8.32
N THR A 227 -20.95 -5.32 -7.23
CA THR A 227 -21.81 -4.48 -6.38
C THR A 227 -21.09 -3.20 -5.95
N GLU A 228 -21.89 -2.17 -5.67
CA GLU A 228 -21.48 -0.88 -5.15
C GLU A 228 -22.08 -0.61 -3.77
N GLY A 229 -21.38 0.21 -3.00
CA GLY A 229 -21.69 0.51 -1.62
C GLY A 229 -20.89 1.69 -1.09
N PHE A 230 -20.96 1.90 0.22
CA PHE A 230 -20.20 2.95 0.90
C PHE A 230 -19.71 2.50 2.27
N VAL A 231 -18.62 3.11 2.73
CA VAL A 231 -18.07 2.90 4.07
C VAL A 231 -19.01 3.53 5.11
N ASP A 232 -19.70 2.69 5.87
CA ASP A 232 -20.61 3.09 6.94
C ASP A 232 -19.96 3.09 8.34
N ALA A 233 -18.88 2.31 8.50
CA ALA A 233 -18.14 2.18 9.75
C ALA A 233 -16.63 2.08 9.56
N ILE A 234 -15.90 2.59 10.56
CA ILE A 234 -14.46 2.37 10.72
C ILE A 234 -14.13 2.00 12.18
N ASN A 235 -12.92 1.46 12.38
CA ASN A 235 -12.41 0.97 13.66
C ASN A 235 -13.41 0.04 14.39
N ALA A 236 -14.11 -0.81 13.65
CA ALA A 236 -15.09 -1.72 14.22
C ALA A 236 -14.42 -2.88 14.97
N THR A 237 -15.00 -3.28 16.10
CA THR A 237 -14.71 -4.55 16.75
C THR A 237 -15.95 -5.41 16.69
N VAL A 238 -15.82 -6.65 16.22
CA VAL A 238 -16.94 -7.57 15.98
C VAL A 238 -16.61 -8.98 16.45
N ASN A 239 -17.60 -9.61 17.09
CA ASN A 239 -17.58 -11.03 17.42
C ASN A 239 -18.21 -11.83 16.27
N VAL A 240 -17.43 -12.66 15.60
CA VAL A 240 -17.87 -13.48 14.46
C VAL A 240 -17.72 -14.95 14.82
N ASN A 241 -18.78 -15.73 14.63
CA ASN A 241 -18.79 -17.17 14.90
C ASN A 241 -18.39 -17.95 13.64
N TYR A 242 -17.26 -18.65 13.69
CA TYR A 242 -16.73 -19.48 12.60
C TYR A 242 -17.17 -20.95 12.68
N GLY A 243 -18.24 -21.24 13.43
CA GLY A 243 -18.77 -22.58 13.63
C GLY A 243 -17.99 -23.39 14.67
N ASP A 244 -18.43 -24.62 14.92
CA ASP A 244 -18.06 -25.37 16.11
C ASP A 244 -16.55 -25.68 16.22
N THR A 245 -15.85 -25.83 15.10
CA THR A 245 -14.42 -26.18 15.08
C THR A 245 -13.50 -25.01 15.46
N ILE A 246 -13.85 -23.78 15.06
CA ILE A 246 -13.02 -22.57 15.27
C ILE A 246 -13.55 -21.71 16.43
N GLY A 247 -14.86 -21.74 16.64
CA GLY A 247 -15.58 -20.95 17.64
C GLY A 247 -15.73 -19.46 17.26
N VAL A 248 -16.01 -18.65 18.27
CA VAL A 248 -16.13 -17.18 18.11
C VAL A 248 -14.74 -16.55 18.12
N LYS A 249 -14.48 -15.66 17.17
CA LYS A 249 -13.31 -14.77 17.15
C LYS A 249 -13.75 -13.32 17.24
N THR A 250 -12.99 -12.52 17.98
CA THR A 250 -13.14 -11.07 18.06
C THR A 250 -12.13 -10.44 17.09
N LEU A 251 -12.62 -9.76 16.04
CA LEU A 251 -11.78 -9.02 15.11
C LEU A 251 -11.96 -7.53 15.35
N THR A 252 -10.85 -6.80 15.47
CA THR A 252 -10.74 -5.37 15.82
C THR A 252 -10.18 -4.57 14.66
N ASP A 253 -10.46 -3.27 14.64
CA ASP A 253 -10.09 -2.34 13.54
C ASP A 253 -10.72 -2.66 12.18
N GLN A 254 -11.91 -3.26 12.17
CA GLN A 254 -12.61 -3.67 10.95
C GLN A 254 -13.35 -2.48 10.28
N ILE A 255 -13.64 -2.60 8.99
CA ILE A 255 -14.36 -1.59 8.20
C ILE A 255 -15.74 -2.15 7.85
N GLY A 256 -16.80 -1.35 8.05
CA GLY A 256 -18.18 -1.75 7.77
C GLY A 256 -18.72 -1.07 6.51
N ILE A 257 -19.32 -1.84 5.62
CA ILE A 257 -19.84 -1.41 4.32
C ILE A 257 -21.36 -1.64 4.24
N ARG A 258 -22.08 -0.66 3.69
CA ARG A 258 -23.49 -0.78 3.29
C ARG A 258 -23.64 -0.82 1.76
N PRO A 259 -24.68 -1.48 1.23
CA PRO A 259 -25.03 -1.37 -0.18
C PRO A 259 -25.40 0.07 -0.56
N ASP A 260 -25.15 0.43 -1.82
CA ASP A 260 -25.95 1.45 -2.47
C ASP A 260 -27.25 0.80 -2.94
N GLU A 261 -28.33 1.03 -2.21
CA GLU A 261 -29.66 0.44 -2.48
C GLU A 261 -30.26 0.92 -3.81
N ASN A 262 -29.70 1.96 -4.45
CA ASN A 262 -30.08 2.38 -5.82
C ASN A 262 -29.45 1.48 -6.90
N VAL A 263 -28.36 0.78 -6.59
CA VAL A 263 -27.60 -0.08 -7.52
C VAL A 263 -27.86 -1.56 -7.22
N ASN A 264 -27.85 -1.96 -5.95
CA ASN A 264 -28.02 -3.35 -5.52
C ASN A 264 -28.65 -3.48 -4.12
N PRO A 265 -29.54 -4.45 -3.90
CA PRO A 265 -30.23 -4.63 -2.61
C PRO A 265 -29.31 -5.17 -1.49
N LYS A 266 -28.12 -5.68 -1.83
CA LYS A 266 -27.11 -6.19 -0.87
C LYS A 266 -25.72 -5.90 -1.41
N PHE A 267 -24.77 -5.57 -0.54
CA PHE A 267 -23.38 -5.41 -0.96
C PHE A 267 -22.70 -6.77 -1.17
N SER A 268 -23.03 -7.76 -0.34
CA SER A 268 -22.52 -9.13 -0.47
C SER A 268 -23.44 -10.19 0.15
N ALA A 269 -23.17 -11.45 -0.18
CA ALA A 269 -23.85 -12.64 0.31
C ALA A 269 -22.87 -13.81 0.49
N LYS A 270 -23.36 -14.95 0.98
CA LYS A 270 -22.55 -16.18 1.13
C LYS A 270 -21.93 -16.60 -0.22
N GLY A 271 -20.64 -16.87 -0.21
CA GLY A 271 -19.76 -17.08 -1.36
C GLY A 271 -18.92 -15.85 -1.74
N ASP A 272 -19.27 -14.64 -1.30
CA ASP A 272 -18.47 -13.43 -1.59
C ASP A 272 -17.27 -13.23 -0.64
N SER A 273 -17.17 -14.01 0.45
CA SER A 273 -15.97 -14.05 1.30
C SER A 273 -14.70 -14.21 0.47
N GLY A 274 -13.71 -13.38 0.74
CA GLY A 274 -12.45 -13.31 0.03
C GLY A 274 -12.42 -12.26 -1.08
N SER A 275 -13.56 -11.65 -1.44
CA SER A 275 -13.57 -10.50 -2.36
C SER A 275 -12.75 -9.35 -1.80
N VAL A 276 -11.87 -8.73 -2.60
CA VAL A 276 -11.31 -7.43 -2.24
C VAL A 276 -12.33 -6.33 -2.54
N VAL A 277 -12.39 -5.33 -1.66
CA VAL A 277 -13.18 -4.12 -1.85
C VAL A 277 -12.25 -2.99 -2.26
N VAL A 278 -12.61 -2.25 -3.31
CA VAL A 278 -11.84 -1.11 -3.83
C VAL A 278 -12.61 0.20 -3.72
N ASP A 279 -11.86 1.30 -3.65
CA ASP A 279 -12.39 2.66 -3.78
C ASP A 279 -12.70 3.03 -5.25
N ALA A 280 -13.14 4.27 -5.46
CA ALA A 280 -13.44 4.82 -6.78
C ALA A 280 -12.23 4.81 -7.76
N ASP A 281 -10.99 4.76 -7.27
CA ASP A 281 -9.76 4.74 -8.06
C ASP A 281 -9.28 3.31 -8.44
N ASN A 282 -9.95 2.25 -7.96
CA ASN A 282 -9.46 0.86 -7.92
C ASN A 282 -8.27 0.61 -6.97
N LYS A 283 -8.13 1.38 -5.88
CA LYS A 283 -7.23 1.04 -4.79
C LYS A 283 -7.96 0.15 -3.80
N VAL A 284 -7.35 -0.95 -3.39
CA VAL A 284 -7.93 -1.87 -2.41
C VAL A 284 -7.96 -1.19 -1.04
N ILE A 285 -9.09 -1.29 -0.34
CA ILE A 285 -9.25 -0.81 1.04
C ILE A 285 -9.34 -1.96 2.05
N GLY A 286 -9.79 -3.15 1.62
CA GLY A 286 -9.90 -4.31 2.51
C GLY A 286 -10.34 -5.61 1.84
N LEU A 287 -10.30 -6.67 2.64
CA LEU A 287 -10.68 -8.04 2.28
C LEU A 287 -12.00 -8.41 2.96
N LEU A 288 -13.02 -8.77 2.18
CA LEU A 288 -14.34 -9.15 2.67
C LEU A 288 -14.27 -10.49 3.42
N PHE A 289 -14.82 -10.57 4.63
CA PHE A 289 -14.83 -11.81 5.42
C PHE A 289 -16.18 -12.15 6.08
N ALA A 290 -16.98 -11.14 6.46
CA ALA A 290 -18.24 -11.35 7.17
C ALA A 290 -19.34 -10.39 6.72
N GLY A 291 -20.59 -10.71 7.07
CA GLY A 291 -21.74 -9.85 6.80
C GLY A 291 -23.03 -10.43 7.37
N ASN A 292 -24.17 -9.89 6.95
CA ASN A 292 -25.49 -10.32 7.40
C ASN A 292 -26.49 -10.55 6.24
N ASP A 293 -27.67 -11.08 6.55
CA ASP A 293 -28.70 -11.35 5.55
C ASP A 293 -29.30 -10.08 4.92
N ALA A 294 -29.15 -8.91 5.55
CA ALA A 294 -29.55 -7.62 5.01
C ALA A 294 -28.49 -7.00 4.05
N GLY A 295 -27.37 -7.68 3.82
CA GLY A 295 -26.33 -7.22 2.89
C GLY A 295 -25.36 -6.18 3.47
N TYR A 296 -25.35 -5.96 4.79
CA TYR A 296 -24.27 -5.26 5.49
C TYR A 296 -23.05 -6.17 5.59
N THR A 297 -21.86 -5.57 5.46
CA THR A 297 -20.61 -6.31 5.26
C THR A 297 -19.49 -5.77 6.15
N TYR A 298 -18.61 -6.66 6.64
CA TYR A 298 -17.36 -6.29 7.29
C TYR A 298 -16.16 -6.79 6.47
N ILE A 299 -15.14 -5.93 6.39
CA ILE A 299 -13.89 -6.19 5.68
C ILE A 299 -12.69 -5.94 6.60
N ASN A 300 -11.65 -6.77 6.50
CA ASN A 300 -10.36 -6.54 7.16
C ASN A 300 -9.63 -5.41 6.41
N PRO A 301 -9.03 -4.40 7.07
CA PRO A 301 -8.21 -3.40 6.40
C PRO A 301 -7.05 -4.05 5.63
N ILE A 302 -6.85 -3.65 4.38
CA ILE A 302 -5.87 -4.30 3.50
C ILE A 302 -4.44 -4.20 4.05
N SER A 303 -4.11 -3.15 4.80
CA SER A 303 -2.81 -2.96 5.45
C SER A 303 -2.45 -4.10 6.40
N HIS A 304 -3.42 -4.56 7.22
CA HIS A 304 -3.20 -5.67 8.16
C HIS A 304 -3.05 -6.98 7.39
N VAL A 305 -3.92 -7.20 6.38
CA VAL A 305 -3.87 -8.40 5.51
C VAL A 305 -2.52 -8.55 4.82
N LEU A 306 -2.01 -7.47 4.20
CA LEU A 306 -0.72 -7.47 3.51
C LEU A 306 0.46 -7.69 4.49
N SER A 307 0.40 -7.08 5.67
CA SER A 307 1.43 -7.20 6.71
C SER A 307 1.48 -8.60 7.31
N GLU A 308 0.35 -9.13 7.81
CA GLU A 308 0.30 -10.41 8.52
C GLU A 308 0.51 -11.62 7.59
N LEU A 309 0.10 -11.53 6.33
CA LEU A 309 0.42 -12.55 5.32
C LEU A 309 1.80 -12.35 4.67
N ASN A 310 2.50 -11.23 4.94
CA ASN A 310 3.74 -10.81 4.30
C ASN A 310 3.69 -10.86 2.76
N ILE A 311 2.75 -10.12 2.19
CA ILE A 311 2.51 -10.02 0.75
C ILE A 311 2.39 -8.56 0.30
N SER A 312 2.55 -8.32 -1.01
CA SER A 312 2.26 -7.05 -1.68
C SER A 312 1.17 -7.27 -2.72
N LEU A 313 0.33 -6.26 -3.02
CA LEU A 313 -0.61 -6.37 -4.13
C LEU A 313 0.14 -6.52 -5.45
N CYS A 314 -0.34 -7.40 -6.34
CA CYS A 314 0.08 -7.31 -7.72
C CYS A 314 -0.61 -6.10 -8.36
N ILE A 315 0.20 -5.23 -8.97
CA ILE A 315 -0.25 -4.07 -9.74
C ILE A 315 0.41 -4.12 -11.10
N LYS A 316 -0.31 -3.71 -12.14
CA LYS A 316 0.30 -3.48 -13.46
C LYS A 316 1.19 -2.26 -13.38
N SER A 317 2.50 -2.46 -13.39
CA SER A 317 3.44 -1.36 -13.57
C SER A 317 3.11 -0.65 -14.88
N LYS A 318 2.82 0.66 -14.83
CA LYS A 318 2.93 1.49 -16.04
C LYS A 318 4.32 1.25 -16.62
N SER A 319 4.40 1.05 -17.93
CA SER A 319 5.70 0.93 -18.60
C SER A 319 6.46 2.24 -18.38
N VAL A 320 7.49 2.21 -17.51
CA VAL A 320 8.23 3.40 -17.05
C VAL A 320 8.79 4.23 -18.23
N LEU A 321 9.01 3.56 -19.38
CA LEU A 321 9.38 4.13 -20.68
C LEU A 321 8.40 5.19 -21.24
N LYS A 322 7.13 5.20 -20.82
CA LYS A 322 6.13 6.19 -21.28
C LYS A 322 6.23 7.46 -20.43
N ASP A 323 6.19 7.30 -19.11
CA ASP A 323 6.32 8.41 -18.17
C ASP A 323 7.65 9.17 -18.34
N PHE A 324 8.77 8.48 -18.65
CA PHE A 324 10.04 9.15 -18.98
C PHE A 324 9.98 10.01 -20.26
N LYS A 325 9.15 9.69 -21.25
CA LYS A 325 9.00 10.52 -22.46
C LYS A 325 8.14 11.74 -22.18
N ASP A 326 7.07 11.58 -21.41
CA ASP A 326 6.15 12.66 -21.06
C ASP A 326 6.80 13.66 -20.08
N ILE A 327 7.53 13.18 -19.07
CA ILE A 327 8.35 14.02 -18.17
C ILE A 327 9.43 14.79 -18.96
N ASN A 328 10.10 14.17 -19.92
CA ASN A 328 11.09 14.86 -20.75
C ASN A 328 10.44 15.92 -21.67
N LYS A 329 9.18 15.74 -22.07
CA LYS A 329 8.42 16.72 -22.85
C LYS A 329 8.01 17.91 -21.99
N GLU A 330 7.37 17.69 -20.85
CA GLU A 330 7.01 18.75 -19.88
C GLU A 330 8.25 19.53 -19.41
N THR A 331 9.35 18.84 -19.09
CA THR A 331 10.61 19.49 -18.67
C THR A 331 11.18 20.39 -19.77
N LYS A 332 10.96 20.06 -21.04
CA LYS A 332 11.40 20.86 -22.19
C LYS A 332 10.49 22.07 -22.43
N GLU A 333 9.18 21.89 -22.29
CA GLU A 333 8.19 22.97 -22.38
C GLU A 333 8.35 23.99 -21.23
N ILE A 334 8.53 23.52 -19.98
CA ILE A 334 8.80 24.37 -18.81
C ILE A 334 10.12 25.13 -18.95
N LYS A 335 11.17 24.52 -19.54
CA LYS A 335 12.42 25.23 -19.84
C LYS A 335 12.25 26.32 -20.89
N LEU A 336 11.43 26.07 -21.92
CA LEU A 336 11.14 27.05 -22.98
C LEU A 336 10.35 28.24 -22.43
N GLU A 337 9.28 27.99 -21.65
CA GLU A 337 8.53 29.07 -20.98
C GLU A 337 9.39 29.90 -20.04
N LYS A 338 10.28 29.27 -19.26
CA LYS A 338 11.19 29.99 -18.35
C LYS A 338 12.15 30.88 -19.15
N LEU A 339 12.71 30.40 -20.25
CA LEU A 339 13.59 31.19 -21.11
C LEU A 339 12.87 32.41 -21.70
N GLU A 340 11.64 32.22 -22.21
CA GLU A 340 10.82 33.33 -22.72
C GLU A 340 10.43 34.35 -21.63
N LYS A 341 10.15 33.90 -20.41
CA LYS A 341 9.85 34.77 -19.27
C LYS A 341 11.07 35.58 -18.86
N THR A 342 12.27 34.97 -18.79
CA THR A 342 13.52 35.68 -18.50
C THR A 342 13.87 36.70 -19.59
N GLU A 343 13.72 36.36 -20.88
CA GLU A 343 13.92 37.32 -21.97
C GLU A 343 12.96 38.52 -21.91
N LYS A 344 11.69 38.29 -21.52
CA LYS A 344 10.70 39.35 -21.34
C LYS A 344 11.06 40.26 -20.16
N LEU A 345 11.51 39.69 -19.05
CA LEU A 345 12.00 40.43 -17.87
C LEU A 345 13.22 41.29 -18.20
N GLU A 346 14.25 40.74 -18.86
CA GLU A 346 15.41 41.55 -19.30
C GLU A 346 15.02 42.70 -20.23
N LYS A 347 14.06 42.48 -21.14
CA LYS A 347 13.56 43.53 -22.05
C LYS A 347 12.79 44.62 -21.30
N LEU A 348 12.07 44.27 -20.23
CA LEU A 348 11.41 45.22 -19.33
C LEU A 348 12.44 46.03 -18.51
N GLU A 349 13.38 45.36 -17.83
CA GLU A 349 14.43 46.04 -17.05
C GLU A 349 15.30 46.97 -17.91
N LYS A 350 15.64 46.57 -19.15
CA LYS A 350 16.37 47.42 -20.10
C LYS A 350 15.56 48.63 -20.57
N LYS A 351 14.23 48.57 -20.52
CA LYS A 351 13.33 49.69 -20.87
C LYS A 351 13.15 50.64 -19.69
N GLU A 352 12.88 50.09 -18.50
CA GLU A 352 12.70 50.83 -17.24
C GLU A 352 13.98 51.57 -16.84
N ASN A 353 15.16 50.93 -16.93
CA ASN A 353 16.45 51.62 -16.73
C ASN A 353 16.70 52.75 -17.74
N LYS A 354 16.12 52.67 -18.95
CA LYS A 354 16.25 53.72 -19.99
C LYS A 354 15.34 54.91 -19.69
N GLU A 355 14.15 54.66 -19.15
CA GLU A 355 13.21 55.68 -18.68
C GLU A 355 13.73 56.38 -17.41
N ILE A 356 14.24 55.63 -16.42
CA ILE A 356 14.89 56.19 -15.22
C ILE A 356 16.10 57.07 -15.58
N LYS A 357 16.91 56.66 -16.57
CA LYS A 357 18.06 57.45 -17.04
C LYS A 357 17.63 58.73 -17.76
N LYS A 358 16.47 58.71 -18.44
CA LYS A 358 15.88 59.90 -19.07
C LYS A 358 15.31 60.87 -18.04
N GLU A 359 14.55 60.38 -17.05
CA GLU A 359 14.05 61.21 -15.95
C GLU A 359 15.19 61.85 -15.13
N LYS A 360 16.29 61.13 -14.90
CA LYS A 360 17.47 61.71 -14.23
C LYS A 360 18.11 62.82 -15.05
N LEU A 361 18.19 62.70 -16.38
CA LEU A 361 18.69 63.79 -17.24
C LEU A 361 17.77 65.03 -17.17
N GLU A 362 16.45 64.83 -17.32
CA GLU A 362 15.47 65.93 -17.27
C GLU A 362 15.38 66.59 -15.88
N LYS A 363 15.75 65.89 -14.79
CA LYS A 363 15.88 66.45 -13.43
C LYS A 363 17.21 67.19 -13.23
N ILE A 364 18.30 66.80 -13.90
CA ILE A 364 19.59 67.50 -13.83
C ILE A 364 19.53 68.83 -14.60
N GLU A 365 18.98 68.86 -15.81
CA GLU A 365 18.82 70.10 -16.59
C GLU A 365 17.91 71.14 -15.90
N LYS A 366 16.96 70.69 -15.07
CA LYS A 366 16.08 71.57 -14.28
C LYS A 366 16.70 72.11 -12.98
N VAL A 367 17.90 71.66 -12.59
CA VAL A 367 18.57 72.09 -11.35
C VAL A 367 19.76 73.03 -11.61
N GLU A 368 20.33 73.07 -12.82
CA GLU A 368 21.39 74.03 -13.19
C GLU A 368 20.88 75.36 -13.80
N SER A 369 19.65 75.80 -13.45
CA SER A 369 19.15 77.13 -13.82
C SER A 369 18.45 77.90 -12.68
N LYS A 370 19.18 78.07 -11.55
CA LYS A 370 18.99 79.20 -10.60
C LYS A 370 20.19 79.37 -9.67
N GLU A 371 21.23 80.00 -10.23
CA GLU A 371 22.18 80.90 -9.58
C GLU A 371 22.71 80.58 -8.15
N PHE A 372 23.94 80.07 -8.07
CA PHE A 372 25.03 80.89 -7.48
C PHE A 372 26.43 80.45 -7.95
N LYS A 373 27.08 81.30 -8.76
CA LYS A 373 28.53 81.25 -9.07
C LYS A 373 29.15 82.63 -8.89
N LYS A 374 29.55 82.93 -7.66
CA LYS A 374 30.55 83.92 -7.19
C LYS A 374 30.94 83.36 -5.82
N GLU A 375 32.10 82.77 -5.60
CA GLU A 375 33.49 83.14 -5.90
C GLU A 375 34.32 81.84 -6.12
N ILE A 376 35.53 81.77 -6.69
CA ILE A 376 36.54 82.73 -7.17
C ILE A 376 36.97 82.33 -8.59
N LYS A 377 37.40 83.27 -9.45
CA LYS A 377 38.04 82.96 -10.74
C LYS A 377 39.18 83.91 -11.08
N LYS A 378 40.42 83.55 -10.72
CA LYS A 378 41.65 83.61 -11.54
C LYS A 378 42.92 83.56 -10.68
N GLU A 379 43.72 82.53 -10.95
CA GLU A 379 45.14 82.49 -11.37
C GLU A 379 45.41 81.01 -11.74
N PHE A 380 46.17 80.57 -12.76
CA PHE A 380 46.99 81.19 -13.82
C PHE A 380 48.19 82.01 -13.31
N TYR A 381 49.45 81.60 -13.47
CA TYR A 381 50.03 80.73 -14.50
C TYR A 381 51.19 79.87 -13.96
N LYS A 382 51.35 78.67 -14.55
CA LYS A 382 52.58 77.82 -14.59
C LYS A 382 53.04 77.29 -13.21
N GLU A 383 53.54 76.07 -13.07
CA GLU A 383 54.37 75.28 -14.00
C GLU A 383 53.85 73.85 -14.25
N LEU A 384 54.26 73.29 -15.40
CA LEU A 384 54.25 71.85 -15.71
C LEU A 384 55.68 71.32 -15.56
N PRO A 385 55.85 70.01 -15.30
CA PRO A 385 56.38 69.16 -16.38
C PRO A 385 55.32 68.12 -16.77
N ASP A 386 54.84 68.09 -18.00
CA ASP A 386 55.54 67.54 -19.18
C ASP A 386 55.96 66.07 -19.00
N ASN A 387 55.16 65.18 -19.56
CA ASN A 387 55.66 64.51 -20.76
C ASN A 387 54.58 64.34 -21.84
N LYS A 388 54.98 64.50 -23.10
CA LYS A 388 54.16 64.35 -24.30
C LYS A 388 54.66 63.17 -25.15
N GLY A 389 53.70 62.50 -25.79
CA GLY A 389 53.91 61.90 -27.11
C GLY A 389 54.54 60.51 -27.15
N ILE A 390 54.62 59.98 -28.39
CA ILE A 390 54.98 58.59 -28.75
C ILE A 390 53.81 57.64 -28.35
N MET A 391 53.13 56.88 -29.22
CA MET A 391 53.42 56.33 -30.56
C MET A 391 52.22 56.37 -31.55
N PRO A 392 52.47 56.24 -32.88
CA PRO A 392 51.51 55.77 -33.88
C PRO A 392 51.45 54.22 -33.93
N ASP A 393 50.68 53.66 -34.88
CA ASP A 393 50.93 52.39 -35.64
C ASP A 393 51.43 51.12 -34.89
N LYS A 394 50.94 49.89 -35.10
CA LYS A 394 50.13 49.28 -36.19
C LYS A 394 49.91 47.78 -35.85
N VAL A 395 49.07 47.07 -36.62
CA VAL A 395 49.27 45.64 -37.05
C VAL A 395 49.28 44.56 -35.92
N ASP A 396 48.45 43.49 -35.91
CA ASP A 396 47.59 42.94 -36.97
C ASP A 396 46.37 42.13 -36.47
N LYS A 397 45.29 42.22 -37.26
CA LYS A 397 44.47 41.08 -37.74
C LYS A 397 45.12 40.64 -39.07
N PRO A 398 45.01 39.40 -39.60
CA PRO A 398 43.75 38.65 -39.83
C PRO A 398 43.93 37.15 -39.43
N ILE A 399 43.20 36.11 -39.88
CA ILE A 399 42.14 35.91 -40.91
C ILE A 399 41.02 35.00 -40.33
N THR A 400 39.94 34.82 -41.07
CA THR A 400 38.98 33.70 -40.94
C THR A 400 39.59 32.37 -41.39
N ASP A 401 38.96 31.24 -41.06
CA ASP A 401 38.32 30.39 -42.09
C ASP A 401 37.50 29.23 -41.52
N LYS A 402 36.68 28.64 -42.39
CA LYS A 402 35.80 27.47 -42.16
C LYS A 402 36.35 26.26 -42.93
N LEU A 403 35.81 25.09 -42.59
CA LEU A 403 35.98 23.78 -43.28
C LEU A 403 37.37 23.15 -42.99
N ASP A 404 37.54 21.83 -42.86
CA ASP A 404 36.69 20.69 -43.26
C ASP A 404 36.61 19.55 -42.21
N LYS A 405 35.79 18.52 -42.51
CA LYS A 405 35.74 17.20 -41.83
C LYS A 405 36.88 16.28 -42.34
N PRO A 406 36.96 14.95 -42.06
CA PRO A 406 36.39 14.11 -40.98
C PRO A 406 37.45 13.21 -40.28
N PHE A 407 37.05 12.49 -39.21
CA PHE A 407 37.68 11.24 -38.73
C PHE A 407 36.59 10.50 -37.94
N ASP A 408 35.92 9.48 -38.45
CA ASP A 408 36.36 8.12 -38.81
C ASP A 408 36.85 7.27 -37.62
N GLY A 409 36.38 6.02 -37.57
CA GLY A 409 36.43 5.14 -36.41
C GLY A 409 37.71 4.34 -36.29
N GLY A 410 38.00 3.87 -35.07
CA GLY A 410 39.31 3.30 -34.75
C GLY A 410 39.37 2.46 -33.48
N ASN A 411 38.44 1.52 -33.33
CA ASN A 411 38.71 0.16 -32.84
C ASN A 411 39.70 -0.02 -31.65
N LYS A 412 39.19 -0.44 -30.48
CA LYS A 412 39.43 -1.81 -29.97
C LYS A 412 38.76 -2.09 -28.62
N LEU A 413 37.94 -3.14 -28.59
CA LEU A 413 37.72 -3.92 -27.38
C LEU A 413 39.06 -4.53 -26.93
N ARG A 414 39.25 -4.66 -25.61
CA ARG A 414 40.23 -5.59 -25.05
C ARG A 414 39.50 -6.69 -24.31
N GLU A 415 39.80 -7.92 -24.71
CA GLU A 415 39.33 -9.15 -24.09
C GLU A 415 39.91 -9.29 -22.68
N ILE A 416 39.12 -9.81 -21.74
CA ILE A 416 39.63 -10.43 -20.52
C ILE A 416 39.03 -11.84 -20.44
N SER A 417 39.84 -12.78 -20.92
CA SER A 417 39.92 -14.22 -20.59
C SER A 417 38.67 -14.97 -20.13
N ASP A 418 38.33 -16.00 -20.90
CA ASP A 418 37.56 -17.16 -20.45
C ASP A 418 38.15 -17.78 -19.17
N ASN A 419 37.35 -17.81 -18.09
CA ASN A 419 37.28 -18.93 -17.14
C ASN A 419 36.17 -18.73 -16.08
N TYR A 420 34.91 -18.72 -16.52
CA TYR A 420 33.80 -19.00 -15.61
C TYR A 420 32.67 -19.74 -16.33
N LYS A 421 32.70 -21.08 -16.25
CA LYS A 421 31.54 -21.92 -16.56
C LYS A 421 30.80 -22.22 -15.25
N PRO A 422 29.55 -21.77 -15.06
CA PRO A 422 28.69 -22.36 -14.04
C PRO A 422 28.34 -23.77 -14.52
N GLY A 423 29.08 -24.76 -14.04
CA GLY A 423 28.82 -26.16 -14.35
C GLY A 423 27.53 -26.62 -13.69
N LEU A 424 26.56 -27.10 -14.49
CA LEU A 424 25.50 -27.95 -13.96
C LEU A 424 26.14 -29.24 -13.45
N GLY A 425 26.24 -29.37 -12.13
CA GLY A 425 26.61 -30.61 -11.48
C GLY A 425 25.50 -31.65 -11.61
N ASN A 426 25.81 -32.79 -12.23
CA ASN A 426 24.92 -33.94 -12.28
C ASN A 426 24.63 -34.43 -10.85
N PHE A 427 23.37 -34.39 -10.42
CA PHE A 427 22.96 -35.03 -9.16
C PHE A 427 22.87 -36.55 -9.37
N ASN A 428 23.90 -37.28 -8.96
CA ASN A 428 23.88 -38.73 -8.93
C ASN A 428 23.12 -39.20 -7.67
N THR A 429 21.91 -39.72 -7.84
CA THR A 429 21.06 -40.21 -6.74
C THR A 429 21.62 -41.53 -6.21
N GLY A 430 22.49 -41.48 -5.19
CA GLY A 430 23.27 -42.63 -4.73
C GLY A 430 23.59 -42.67 -3.22
N GLY A 431 22.76 -42.06 -2.37
CA GLY A 431 22.84 -42.15 -0.91
C GLY A 431 21.44 -42.33 -0.32
N ASN A 432 21.19 -43.48 0.32
CA ASN A 432 19.85 -43.89 0.79
C ASN A 432 19.59 -43.61 2.28
N THR A 433 20.47 -42.86 2.94
CA THR A 433 20.37 -42.50 4.37
C THR A 433 20.25 -40.99 4.55
N ILE A 434 19.80 -40.55 5.73
CA ILE A 434 19.66 -39.11 6.06
C ILE A 434 21.04 -38.53 6.37
N GLU A 435 21.92 -39.36 6.95
CA GLU A 435 23.28 -39.09 7.35
C GLU A 435 24.17 -38.75 6.14
N ASP A 436 24.05 -39.50 5.03
CA ASP A 436 24.76 -39.19 3.77
C ASP A 436 24.36 -37.82 3.21
N ARG A 437 23.07 -37.48 3.29
CA ARG A 437 22.52 -36.20 2.80
C ARG A 437 22.93 -35.02 3.68
N LEU A 438 23.01 -35.23 5.00
CA LEU A 438 23.48 -34.23 5.96
C LEU A 438 24.97 -33.91 5.70
N SER A 439 25.81 -34.94 5.57
CA SER A 439 27.24 -34.80 5.27
C SER A 439 27.52 -34.03 3.97
N GLN A 440 26.74 -34.29 2.91
CA GLN A 440 26.84 -33.53 1.65
C GLN A 440 26.44 -32.05 1.79
N ILE A 441 25.47 -31.74 2.64
CA ILE A 441 25.06 -30.34 2.93
C ILE A 441 26.15 -29.62 3.74
N GLU A 442 26.74 -30.28 4.74
CA GLU A 442 27.83 -29.71 5.55
C GLU A 442 29.10 -29.46 4.72
N GLN A 443 29.47 -30.38 3.83
CA GLN A 443 30.56 -30.14 2.86
C GLN A 443 30.24 -28.95 1.94
N SER A 444 29.01 -28.86 1.42
CA SER A 444 28.59 -27.75 0.57
C SER A 444 28.60 -26.40 1.31
N LEU A 445 28.27 -26.39 2.61
CA LEU A 445 28.28 -25.18 3.45
C LEU A 445 29.72 -24.74 3.80
N SER A 446 30.63 -25.68 4.05
CA SER A 446 32.05 -25.37 4.29
C SER A 446 32.82 -24.91 3.04
N ALA A 447 32.32 -25.21 1.84
CA ALA A 447 32.88 -24.71 0.58
C ALA A 447 32.46 -23.26 0.26
N LEU A 448 31.48 -22.69 0.97
CA LEU A 448 31.06 -21.29 0.83
C LEU A 448 32.02 -20.36 1.59
N THR A 449 33.10 -19.95 0.94
CA THR A 449 34.00 -18.90 1.44
C THR A 449 33.34 -17.52 1.45
N ALA A 450 33.73 -16.71 2.44
CA ALA A 450 32.98 -15.52 2.84
C ALA A 450 32.97 -14.37 1.80
N PHE A 451 31.89 -13.58 1.91
CA PHE A 451 31.53 -12.45 1.07
C PHE A 451 32.44 -11.22 1.32
N ILE A 452 33.10 -10.73 0.27
CA ILE A 452 33.74 -9.40 0.09
C ILE A 452 34.66 -8.93 1.24
N GLY A 453 35.98 -8.91 0.98
CA GLY A 453 36.97 -8.32 1.89
C GLY A 453 36.81 -6.81 2.12
N SER A 454 37.26 -6.34 3.29
CA SER A 454 37.22 -4.95 3.78
C SER A 454 37.69 -3.90 2.78
N ASP A 455 38.63 -4.28 1.93
CA ASP A 455 39.40 -3.44 1.03
C ASP A 455 38.54 -2.83 -0.08
N LEU A 456 37.34 -3.39 -0.29
CA LEU A 456 36.34 -2.94 -1.25
C LEU A 456 35.21 -2.08 -0.63
N ARG A 457 35.25 -1.81 0.69
CA ARG A 457 34.23 -1.04 1.43
C ARG A 457 34.84 -0.09 2.49
N PRO A 458 35.55 0.98 2.07
CA PRO A 458 36.12 1.98 2.98
C PRO A 458 35.06 2.83 3.71
N ASP A 459 33.78 2.71 3.36
CA ASP A 459 32.63 3.38 3.99
C ASP A 459 32.22 2.76 5.34
N LEU A 460 32.75 1.59 5.71
CA LEU A 460 32.40 0.85 6.93
C LEU A 460 33.54 0.78 7.97
N SER A 461 34.68 1.43 7.72
CA SER A 461 35.85 1.41 8.63
C SER A 461 35.81 2.47 9.75
N SER A 462 34.87 3.41 9.70
CA SER A 462 34.62 4.39 10.77
C SER A 462 33.35 4.02 11.55
N GLY A 463 33.51 3.44 12.74
CA GLY A 463 32.40 2.92 13.54
C GLY A 463 31.41 3.98 14.03
N ALA A 464 30.12 3.70 13.89
CA ALA A 464 29.02 4.57 14.32
C ALA A 464 28.69 4.48 15.83
N LEU A 465 29.71 4.35 16.68
CA LEU A 465 29.58 4.18 18.15
C LEU A 465 30.53 5.11 18.90
N THR A 466 30.25 6.41 18.83
CA THR A 466 30.78 7.42 19.76
C THR A 466 29.65 8.37 20.15
N ASN A 467 28.72 7.91 21.01
CA ASN A 467 27.91 8.72 21.94
C ASN A 467 26.86 7.87 22.70
N GLU A 468 27.30 6.82 23.40
CA GLU A 468 26.49 6.23 24.49
C GLU A 468 27.34 6.16 25.76
N GLN A 469 26.96 6.96 26.76
CA GLN A 469 27.32 6.70 28.15
C GLN A 469 26.38 5.61 28.71
N ASP A 470 26.81 4.96 29.78
CA ASP A 470 25.99 4.12 30.69
C ASP A 470 25.73 2.63 30.38
N ILE A 471 26.41 2.00 29.41
CA ILE A 471 26.45 0.51 29.36
C ILE A 471 27.23 -0.06 30.56
N ALA A 472 28.38 0.54 30.91
CA ALA A 472 29.20 0.10 32.05
C ALA A 472 28.47 0.28 33.40
N ALA A 473 27.75 1.38 33.57
CA ALA A 473 26.97 1.67 34.78
C ALA A 473 25.80 0.69 34.97
N MET A 474 25.17 0.22 33.89
CA MET A 474 24.14 -0.82 33.96
C MET A 474 24.71 -2.19 34.37
N GLN A 475 25.88 -2.58 33.87
CA GLN A 475 26.52 -3.84 34.26
C GLN A 475 26.96 -3.84 35.73
N GLU A 476 27.52 -2.73 36.22
CA GLU A 476 27.95 -2.63 37.62
C GLU A 476 26.75 -2.70 38.59
N LYS A 477 25.62 -2.07 38.22
CA LYS A 477 24.36 -2.18 38.96
C LYS A 477 23.79 -3.60 38.94
N MET A 478 23.73 -4.24 37.79
CA MET A 478 23.19 -5.59 37.64
C MET A 478 24.00 -6.63 38.45
N ASN A 479 25.33 -6.51 38.46
CA ASN A 479 26.19 -7.39 39.26
C ASN A 479 25.99 -7.19 40.78
N LYS A 480 25.63 -5.98 41.21
CA LYS A 480 25.34 -5.67 42.62
C LYS A 480 23.98 -6.23 43.05
N ASP A 481 22.95 -6.04 42.22
CA ASP A 481 21.60 -6.57 42.46
C ASP A 481 21.59 -8.12 42.50
N ILE A 482 22.50 -8.79 41.78
CA ILE A 482 22.71 -10.25 41.84
C ILE A 482 23.41 -10.69 43.15
N ALA A 483 24.37 -9.90 43.65
CA ALA A 483 25.08 -10.21 44.89
C ALA A 483 24.16 -10.09 46.12
N ASP A 484 23.33 -9.04 46.16
CA ASP A 484 22.38 -8.79 47.25
C ASP A 484 21.19 -9.79 47.24
N SER A 485 21.00 -10.56 46.16
CA SER A 485 20.00 -11.65 46.11
C SER A 485 20.55 -13.04 46.49
N MET A 486 21.82 -13.13 46.87
CA MET A 486 22.51 -14.38 47.26
C MET A 486 23.00 -14.38 48.73
N MET A 487 22.63 -13.37 49.52
CA MET A 487 22.74 -13.34 50.99
C MET A 487 21.36 -13.41 51.65
#